data_AF-A0AA42EBL6-F1
#
_entry.id   AF-A0AA42EBL6-F1
#
_cell.length_a   1.000
_cell.length_b   1.000
_cell.length_c   1.000
_cell.angle_alpha   90.00
_cell.angle_beta   90.00
_cell.angle_gamma   90.00
#
_symmetry.space_group_name_H-M   'P 1'
#
loop_
_entity.id
_entity.type
_entity.pdbx_description
1 polymer ?
#
loop_
_entity_poly.entity_id
_entity_poly.type
_entity_poly.pdbx_seq_one_letter_code
_entity_poly.pdbx_strand_id
1 'polypeptide(L)'
;MSIDAFMTRLRADGIEIWAEDGRLRFRGPPGRLDQPTRDAIAARREAILAALCAASPGGGDTADARGADARAIVAACWRRVLGSTVPDDRPFFEAGGSSRLALRLQAELEAGFSRVVPIAALFEHPTIAAQAAFLDSRHRDQEDVAS
;
A
#
# COMPACT_ATOMS: atom_id res chain seq x y z
N MET A 1 13.31 -22.39 19.91
CA MET A 1 12.16 -22.01 19.04
C MET A 1 12.44 -20.64 18.45
N SER A 2 12.34 -20.49 17.14
CA SER A 2 12.57 -19.21 16.44
C SER A 2 11.43 -18.23 16.66
N ILE A 3 11.75 -16.93 16.64
CA ILE A 3 10.77 -15.85 16.85
C ILE A 3 9.66 -15.86 15.79
N ASP A 4 10.02 -16.19 14.55
CA ASP A 4 9.10 -16.32 13.41
C ASP A 4 8.05 -17.43 13.63
N ALA A 5 8.50 -18.61 14.09
CA ALA A 5 7.60 -19.73 14.41
C ALA A 5 6.64 -19.39 15.56
N PHE A 6 7.09 -18.60 16.53
CA PHE A 6 6.26 -18.10 17.62
C PHE A 6 5.21 -17.09 17.12
N MET A 7 5.60 -16.13 16.28
CA MET A 7 4.67 -15.16 15.68
C MET A 7 3.64 -15.82 14.75
N THR A 8 4.07 -16.81 13.95
CA THR A 8 3.19 -17.60 13.08
C THR A 8 2.11 -18.32 13.88
N ARG A 9 2.48 -18.91 15.02
CA ARG A 9 1.53 -19.55 15.93
C ARG A 9 0.52 -18.55 16.51
N LEU A 10 0.98 -17.38 16.95
CA LEU A 10 0.10 -16.34 17.50
C LEU A 10 -0.92 -15.86 16.46
N ARG A 11 -0.50 -15.67 15.21
CA ARG A 11 -1.39 -15.35 14.10
C ARG A 11 -2.40 -16.47 13.81
N ALA A 12 -1.98 -17.73 13.87
CA ALA A 12 -2.88 -18.88 13.72
C ALA A 12 -3.91 -18.96 14.86
N ASP A 13 -3.54 -18.48 16.05
CA ASP A 13 -4.43 -18.32 17.21
C ASP A 13 -5.33 -17.06 17.13
N GLY A 14 -5.24 -16.27 16.06
CA GLY A 14 -6.02 -15.03 15.87
C GLY A 14 -5.54 -13.86 16.72
N ILE A 15 -4.28 -13.90 17.18
CA ILE A 15 -3.64 -12.85 17.94
C ILE A 15 -2.73 -12.05 17.00
N GLU A 16 -3.11 -10.79 16.77
CA GLU A 16 -2.32 -9.83 15.99
C GLU A 16 -1.41 -9.04 16.92
N ILE A 17 -0.15 -8.84 16.50
CA ILE A 17 0.87 -8.14 17.27
C ILE A 17 1.54 -7.12 16.36
N TRP A 18 1.66 -5.88 16.82
CA TRP A 18 2.34 -4.82 16.10
C TRP A 18 3.14 -3.94 17.07
N ALA A 19 4.09 -3.17 16.52
CA ALA A 19 4.86 -2.19 17.28
C ALA A 19 4.29 -0.79 16.98
N GLU A 20 4.04 -0.01 18.02
CA GLU A 20 3.50 1.35 17.95
C GLU A 20 4.30 2.21 18.94
N ASP A 21 4.96 3.27 18.47
CA ASP A 21 5.75 4.19 19.30
C ASP A 21 6.80 3.48 20.19
N GLY A 22 7.46 2.45 19.65
CA GLY A 22 8.42 1.63 20.39
C GLY A 22 7.80 0.71 21.45
N ARG A 23 6.48 0.58 21.49
CA ARG A 23 5.74 -0.30 22.39
C ARG A 23 5.06 -1.42 21.62
N LEU A 24 5.04 -2.62 22.21
CA LEU A 24 4.29 -3.73 21.63
C LEU A 24 2.80 -3.59 21.95
N ARG A 25 1.98 -3.73 20.91
CA ARG A 25 0.53 -3.77 20.96
C ARG A 25 0.04 -5.14 20.51
N PHE A 26 -1.07 -5.57 21.09
CA PHE A 26 -1.65 -6.88 20.87
C PHE A 26 -3.16 -6.74 20.70
N ARG A 27 -3.72 -7.46 19.72
CA ARG A 27 -5.17 -7.60 19.51
C ARG A 27 -5.48 -9.07 19.41
N GLY A 28 -6.60 -9.48 19.99
CA GLY A 28 -7.08 -10.84 19.84
C GLY A 28 -8.45 -10.99 20.47
N PRO A 29 -9.14 -12.12 20.20
CA PRO A 29 -10.41 -12.43 20.82
C PRO A 29 -10.27 -12.50 22.35
N PRO A 30 -11.29 -12.03 23.11
CA PRO A 30 -11.26 -12.05 24.57
C PRO A 30 -11.09 -13.49 25.07
N GLY A 31 -10.16 -13.72 26.00
CA GLY A 31 -9.86 -15.04 26.56
C GLY A 31 -8.76 -15.84 25.85
N ARG A 32 -8.13 -15.34 24.77
CA ARG A 32 -6.96 -15.99 24.14
C ARG A 32 -5.61 -15.44 24.62
N LEU A 33 -5.63 -14.22 25.21
CA LEU A 33 -4.48 -13.55 25.81
C LEU A 33 -4.35 -13.92 27.30
N ASP A 34 -4.16 -15.21 27.56
CA ASP A 34 -3.93 -15.73 28.91
C ASP A 34 -2.58 -15.27 29.48
N GLN A 35 -2.47 -15.25 30.80
CA GLN A 35 -1.24 -14.87 31.52
C GLN A 35 0.04 -15.57 31.01
N PRO A 36 0.07 -16.90 30.73
CA PRO A 36 1.26 -17.54 30.15
C PRO A 36 1.63 -17.02 28.76
N THR A 37 0.65 -16.67 27.92
CA THR A 37 0.89 -16.09 26.59
C THR A 37 1.48 -14.69 26.73
N ARG A 38 0.95 -13.89 27.66
CA ARG A 38 1.48 -12.55 27.97
C ARG A 38 2.90 -12.61 28.51
N ASP A 39 3.20 -13.56 29.39
CA ASP A 39 4.55 -13.77 29.93
C ASP A 39 5.53 -14.20 28.83
N ALA A 40 5.14 -15.13 27.97
CA ALA A 40 5.95 -15.58 26.83
C ALA A 40 6.29 -14.44 25.84
N ILE A 41 5.33 -13.52 25.64
CA ILE A 41 5.48 -12.29 24.86
C ILE A 41 6.41 -11.31 25.57
N ALA A 42 6.20 -11.04 26.86
CA ALA A 42 6.98 -10.10 27.65
C ALA A 42 8.45 -10.52 27.76
N ALA A 43 8.70 -11.82 27.97
CA ALA A 43 10.03 -12.42 28.01
C ALA A 43 10.79 -12.30 26.69
N ARG A 44 10.09 -12.07 25.58
CA ARG A 44 10.65 -11.98 24.23
C ARG A 44 10.39 -10.62 23.58
N ARG A 45 9.98 -9.62 24.36
CA ARG A 45 9.52 -8.32 23.83
C ARG A 45 10.54 -7.66 22.91
N GLU A 46 11.83 -7.72 23.27
CA GLU A 46 12.90 -7.07 22.50
C GLU A 46 13.13 -7.79 21.17
N ALA A 47 13.09 -9.12 21.17
CA ALA A 47 13.17 -9.91 19.95
C ALA A 47 11.94 -9.74 19.05
N ILE A 48 10.74 -9.58 19.63
CA ILE A 48 9.50 -9.30 18.88
C ILE A 48 9.58 -7.90 18.27
N LEU A 49 10.00 -6.88 19.03
CA LEU A 49 10.19 -5.52 18.51
C LEU A 49 11.22 -5.49 17.38
N ALA A 50 12.37 -6.13 17.57
CA ALA A 50 13.40 -6.23 16.54
C ALA A 50 12.90 -6.99 15.30
N ALA A 51 12.16 -8.09 15.49
CA ALA A 51 11.58 -8.84 14.38
C ALA A 51 10.48 -8.06 13.64
N LEU A 52 9.64 -7.30 14.34
CA LEU A 52 8.63 -6.43 13.71
C LEU A 52 9.28 -5.24 12.99
N CYS A 53 10.35 -4.68 13.54
CA CYS A 53 11.14 -3.64 12.89
C CYS A 53 11.89 -4.17 11.65
N ALA A 54 12.45 -5.38 11.73
CA ALA A 54 13.17 -6.02 10.63
C ALA A 54 12.24 -6.61 9.56
N ALA A 55 11.05 -7.07 9.95
CA ALA A 55 10.01 -7.56 9.04
C ALA A 55 9.16 -6.44 8.45
N SER A 56 9.52 -5.17 8.66
CA SER A 56 8.88 -4.02 8.04
C SER A 56 9.77 -3.43 6.93
N PRO A 57 9.70 -3.95 5.69
CA PRO A 57 9.86 -3.09 4.53
C PRO A 57 8.54 -2.33 4.35
N GLY A 58 8.40 -1.19 5.03
CA GLY A 58 7.33 -0.21 4.77
C GLY A 58 6.21 -0.18 5.81
N GLY A 59 6.41 0.61 6.86
CA GLY A 59 5.33 1.13 7.70
C GLY A 59 5.26 2.66 7.54
N GLY A 60 4.06 3.17 7.22
CA GLY A 60 3.68 4.58 7.08
C GLY A 60 3.26 4.89 5.64
N ASP A 61 2.00 5.09 5.29
CA ASP A 61 1.01 5.94 5.95
C ASP A 61 -0.42 5.47 5.64
N THR A 62 -1.35 5.74 6.56
CA THR A 62 -2.80 5.53 6.41
C THR A 62 -3.47 6.27 5.23
N ALA A 63 -2.71 7.01 4.41
CA ALA A 63 -3.08 7.38 3.04
C ALA A 63 -3.33 6.18 2.10
N ASP A 64 -2.82 4.99 2.43
CA ASP A 64 -2.86 3.81 1.54
C ASP A 64 -4.28 3.25 1.29
N ALA A 65 -5.30 3.53 2.10
CA ALA A 65 -6.65 3.04 1.78
C ALA A 65 -7.26 3.77 0.56
N ARG A 66 -7.05 5.09 0.44
CA ARG A 66 -7.49 5.89 -0.73
C ARG A 66 -6.47 5.84 -1.87
N GLY A 67 -5.18 5.76 -1.54
CA GLY A 67 -4.11 5.50 -2.49
C GLY A 67 -4.23 4.12 -3.13
N ALA A 68 -4.71 3.10 -2.41
CA ALA A 68 -4.97 1.78 -2.96
C ALA A 68 -6.09 1.80 -4.00
N ASP A 69 -7.14 2.61 -3.79
CA ASP A 69 -8.18 2.83 -4.81
C ASP A 69 -7.57 3.48 -6.06
N ALA A 70 -6.82 4.58 -5.90
CA ALA A 70 -6.17 5.27 -7.03
C ALA A 70 -5.16 4.37 -7.75
N ARG A 71 -4.32 3.65 -7.01
CA ARG A 71 -3.31 2.72 -7.54
C ARG A 71 -3.97 1.55 -8.27
N ALA A 72 -5.05 0.99 -7.72
CA ALA A 72 -5.81 -0.08 -8.36
C ALA A 72 -6.47 0.41 -9.66
N ILE A 73 -7.02 1.63 -9.66
CA ILE A 73 -7.61 2.25 -10.87
C ILE A 73 -6.52 2.45 -11.93
N VAL A 74 -5.40 3.09 -11.58
CA VAL A 74 -4.28 3.31 -12.52
C VAL A 74 -3.74 1.98 -13.06
N ALA A 75 -3.52 0.99 -12.19
CA ALA A 75 -3.07 -0.33 -12.61
C ALA A 75 -4.08 -1.03 -13.54
N ALA A 76 -5.38 -0.87 -13.29
CA ALA A 76 -6.41 -1.39 -14.17
C ALA A 76 -6.41 -0.71 -15.54
N CYS A 77 -6.24 0.62 -15.59
CA CYS A 77 -6.09 1.38 -16.84
C CYS A 77 -4.85 0.92 -17.62
N TRP A 78 -3.70 0.80 -16.96
CA TRP A 78 -2.47 0.29 -17.56
C TRP A 78 -2.67 -1.11 -18.14
N ARG A 79 -3.33 -2.01 -17.40
CA ARG A 79 -3.63 -3.35 -17.88
C ARG A 79 -4.55 -3.36 -19.11
N ARG A 80 -5.53 -2.46 -19.18
CA ARG A 80 -6.42 -2.33 -20.37
C ARG A 80 -5.66 -1.82 -21.59
N VAL A 81 -4.66 -0.98 -21.40
CA VAL A 81 -3.87 -0.37 -22.48
C VAL A 81 -2.73 -1.28 -22.95
N LEU A 82 -1.98 -1.87 -22.01
CA LEU A 82 -0.82 -2.71 -22.29
C LEU A 82 -1.18 -4.19 -22.49
N GLY A 83 -2.35 -4.62 -22.00
CA GLY A 83 -2.79 -6.02 -22.06
C GLY A 83 -2.08 -6.94 -21.06
N SER A 84 -1.26 -6.40 -20.16
CA SER A 84 -0.49 -7.15 -19.17
C SER A 84 -0.51 -6.46 -17.80
N THR A 85 -0.26 -7.25 -16.75
CA THR A 85 -0.04 -6.71 -15.40
C THR A 85 1.42 -6.27 -15.28
N VAL A 86 1.63 -5.07 -14.78
CA VAL A 86 2.95 -4.44 -14.68
C VAL A 86 3.23 -4.11 -13.21
N PRO A 87 4.48 -4.29 -12.73
CA PRO A 87 4.90 -3.79 -11.43
C PRO A 87 4.66 -2.29 -11.31
N ASP A 88 4.37 -1.84 -10.11
CA ASP A 88 3.97 -0.47 -9.81
C ASP A 88 5.10 0.55 -9.89
N ASP A 89 6.34 0.09 -9.71
CA ASP A 89 7.59 0.84 -9.85
C ASP A 89 8.14 0.83 -11.28
N ARG A 90 7.57 0.03 -12.19
CA ARG A 90 8.09 -0.10 -13.54
C ARG A 90 7.63 1.04 -14.45
N PRO A 91 8.56 1.69 -15.18
CA PRO A 91 8.21 2.76 -16.12
C PRO A 91 7.33 2.28 -17.27
N PHE A 92 6.39 3.13 -17.71
CA PHE A 92 5.44 2.82 -18.78
C PHE A 92 6.12 2.37 -20.07
N PHE A 93 7.18 3.07 -20.48
CA PHE A 93 7.93 2.74 -21.69
C PHE A 93 8.69 1.41 -21.57
N GLU A 94 9.21 1.08 -20.39
CA GLU A 94 9.86 -0.21 -20.13
C GLU A 94 8.87 -1.37 -20.00
N ALA A 95 7.61 -1.07 -19.74
CA ALA A 95 6.52 -2.03 -19.72
C ALA A 95 5.94 -2.33 -21.13
N GLY A 96 6.52 -1.75 -22.19
CA GLY A 96 6.03 -1.88 -23.57
C GLY A 96 5.11 -0.73 -24.00
N GLY A 97 5.04 0.34 -23.21
CA GLY A 97 4.33 1.57 -23.54
C GLY A 97 4.94 2.30 -24.74
N SER A 98 4.08 2.98 -25.50
CA SER A 98 4.47 3.85 -26.62
C SER A 98 3.66 5.13 -26.58
N SER A 99 4.05 6.16 -27.33
CA SER A 99 3.32 7.45 -27.39
C SER A 99 1.83 7.28 -27.74
N ARG A 100 1.50 6.32 -28.62
CA ARG A 100 0.11 5.98 -28.97
C ARG A 100 -0.65 5.37 -27.78
N LEU A 101 0.02 4.53 -27.00
CA LEU A 101 -0.55 3.92 -25.80
C LEU A 101 -0.67 4.93 -24.65
N ALA A 102 0.24 5.89 -24.55
CA ALA A 102 0.18 6.97 -23.55
C ALA A 102 -1.07 7.84 -23.74
N LEU A 103 -1.41 8.22 -24.98
CA LEU A 103 -2.67 8.91 -25.31
C LEU A 103 -3.91 8.10 -24.93
N ARG A 104 -3.88 6.77 -25.14
CA ARG A 104 -4.98 5.90 -24.75
C ARG A 104 -5.09 5.77 -23.24
N LEU A 105 -3.95 5.66 -22.55
CA LEU A 105 -3.88 5.63 -21.10
C LEU A 105 -4.40 6.92 -20.49
N GLN A 106 -4.06 8.08 -21.07
CA GLN A 106 -4.60 9.36 -20.65
C GLN A 106 -6.13 9.32 -20.64
N ALA A 107 -6.77 8.94 -21.75
CA ALA A 107 -8.23 8.88 -21.83
C ALA A 107 -8.86 7.91 -20.81
N GLU A 108 -8.22 6.75 -20.56
CA GLU A 108 -8.68 5.79 -19.55
C GLU A 108 -8.56 6.34 -18.13
N LEU A 109 -7.48 7.07 -17.83
CA LEU A 109 -7.29 7.73 -16.53
C LEU A 109 -8.30 8.87 -16.35
N GLU A 110 -8.55 9.66 -17.40
CA GLU A 110 -9.54 10.74 -17.34
C GLU A 110 -10.94 10.20 -17.07
N ALA A 111 -11.32 9.09 -17.69
CA ALA A 111 -12.57 8.40 -17.44
C ALA A 111 -12.63 7.78 -16.03
N GLY A 112 -11.56 7.15 -15.58
CA GLY A 112 -11.49 6.50 -14.27
C GLY A 112 -11.53 7.46 -13.08
N PHE A 113 -10.95 8.65 -13.25
CA PHE A 113 -10.90 9.68 -12.20
C PHE A 113 -11.87 10.86 -12.44
N SER A 114 -12.67 10.80 -13.51
CA SER A 114 -13.64 11.84 -13.89
C SER A 114 -13.03 13.25 -13.94
N ARG A 115 -11.81 13.38 -14.46
CA ARG A 115 -11.07 14.65 -14.51
C ARG A 115 -10.11 14.70 -15.68
N VAL A 116 -9.67 15.89 -16.07
CA VAL A 116 -8.64 16.07 -17.09
C VAL A 116 -7.27 15.69 -16.51
N VAL A 117 -6.53 14.85 -17.24
CA VAL A 117 -5.18 14.42 -16.88
C VAL A 117 -4.25 14.90 -17.98
N PRO A 118 -3.37 15.88 -17.71
CA PRO A 118 -2.47 16.37 -18.75
C PRO A 118 -1.49 15.27 -19.15
N ILE A 119 -1.25 15.13 -20.46
CA ILE A 119 -0.31 14.12 -20.97
C ILE A 119 1.10 14.30 -20.38
N ALA A 120 1.50 15.53 -20.04
CA ALA A 120 2.77 15.82 -19.36
C ALA A 120 2.91 15.06 -18.03
N ALA A 121 1.81 14.87 -17.29
CA ALA A 121 1.83 14.12 -16.04
C ALA A 121 2.20 12.64 -16.24
N LEU A 122 1.87 12.05 -17.40
CA LEU A 122 2.29 10.67 -17.71
C LEU A 122 3.81 10.57 -17.94
N PHE A 123 4.45 11.66 -18.37
CA PHE A 123 5.91 11.72 -18.57
C PHE A 123 6.66 12.08 -17.27
N GLU A 124 6.12 13.01 -16.47
CA GLU A 124 6.66 13.34 -15.14
C GLU A 124 6.50 12.19 -14.13
N HIS A 125 5.41 11.43 -14.27
CA HIS A 125 5.10 10.28 -13.43
C HIS A 125 5.01 9.03 -14.31
N PRO A 126 6.15 8.43 -14.70
CA PRO A 126 6.16 7.32 -15.65
C PRO A 126 5.77 5.98 -15.04
N THR A 127 5.47 5.91 -13.74
CA THR A 127 5.15 4.66 -13.02
C THR A 127 3.72 4.70 -12.45
N ILE A 128 3.12 3.52 -12.21
CA ILE A 128 1.79 3.42 -11.62
C ILE A 128 1.76 4.08 -10.24
N ALA A 129 2.79 3.85 -9.41
CA ALA A 129 2.88 4.44 -8.08
C ALA A 129 2.92 5.98 -8.13
N ALA A 130 3.71 6.56 -9.04
CA ALA A 130 3.82 8.01 -9.17
C ALA A 130 2.53 8.64 -9.74
N GLN A 131 1.88 7.98 -10.71
CA GLN A 131 0.60 8.45 -11.26
C GLN A 131 -0.51 8.41 -10.21
N ALA A 132 -0.59 7.33 -9.43
CA ALA A 132 -1.57 7.20 -8.35
C ALA A 132 -1.39 8.32 -7.31
N ALA A 133 -0.14 8.60 -6.90
CA ALA A 133 0.15 9.68 -5.96
C ALA A 133 -0.22 11.08 -6.51
N PHE A 134 0.06 11.34 -7.80
CA PHE A 134 -0.32 12.59 -8.46
C PHE A 134 -1.85 12.76 -8.57
N LEU A 135 -2.55 11.67 -8.90
CA LEU A 135 -4.01 11.67 -9.05
C LEU A 135 -4.71 11.80 -7.70
N ASP A 136 -4.22 11.13 -6.65
CA ASP A 136 -4.72 11.27 -5.27
C ASP A 136 -4.53 12.70 -4.73
N SER A 137 -3.34 13.28 -4.93
CA SER A 137 -3.00 14.60 -4.37
C SER A 137 -3.86 15.73 -4.90
N ARG A 138 -4.28 15.67 -6.18
CA ARG A 138 -5.13 16.67 -6.82
C ARG A 138 -6.63 16.47 -6.52
N HIS A 139 -7.03 15.37 -5.88
CA HIS A 139 -8.40 15.22 -5.36
C HIS A 139 -8.63 16.17 -4.17
N ARG A 140 -7.61 16.34 -3.31
CA ARG A 140 -7.63 17.27 -2.17
C ARG A 140 -7.87 18.73 -2.57
N ASP A 141 -7.34 19.18 -3.70
CA ASP A 141 -7.46 20.57 -4.17
C ASP A 141 -8.87 20.92 -4.70
N GLN A 142 -9.64 19.95 -5.18
CA GLN A 142 -10.98 20.21 -5.76
C GLN A 142 -12.13 20.07 -4.74
N GLU A 143 -11.92 19.38 -3.62
CA GLU A 143 -12.93 19.24 -2.56
C GLU A 143 -12.98 20.46 -1.61
N ASP A 144 -11.95 21.32 -1.58
CA ASP A 144 -11.85 22.47 -0.65
C ASP A 144 -12.52 23.77 -1.16
N VAL A 145 -12.99 23.80 -2.41
CA VAL A 145 -13.59 24.99 -3.06
C VAL A 145 -15.13 24.99 -3.07
N ALA A 146 -15.77 24.12 -2.29
CA ALA A 146 -17.21 24.13 -2.09
C ALA A 146 -17.56 24.40 -0.62
N SER A 147 -17.54 25.68 -0.23
CA SER A 147 -18.24 26.21 0.96
C SER A 147 -18.80 27.59 0.67
#